data_AF-A0A969NEV5-F1
#
_entry.id   AF-A0A969NEV5-F1
#
_cell.length_a   1.000
_cell.length_b   1.000
_cell.length_c   1.000
_cell.angle_alpha   90.00
_cell.angle_beta   90.00
_cell.angle_gamma   90.00
#
_symmetry.space_group_name_H-M   'P 1'
#
loop_
_entity.id
_entity.type
_entity.pdbx_description
1 polymer ?
#
loop_
_entity_poly.entity_id
_entity_poly.type
_entity_poly.pdbx_seq_one_letter_code
_entity_poly.pdbx_strand_id
1 'polypeptide(L)'
;MKLIKLCFFVIVLLASSFDLTAQESKATKSDPNVPLFEVKNDLGQTVFAVYPGGVHIFIDDTPLKAAGGGFTVGRLGTGKAGAGDILAVSPNNVNIIIDDGNGVKAAGGGFTVGRLGTGKAAGVDNFLSITPDSTRIYVNDSIKGFAVSNIQEGSNQNFMNLNKQNYLIGHQTGFNLSDGVYNSMIGYQAGYNTTAGSNNLFLGYKSGYSNLGGGNNVYIGTESGYSTQNTFQNTFVGYRCGYSLTAASNTALGSMAGENASGSNNTFLGTSAGRKATGGNNTFIGQGAGYSSSNNTGVRNTYVGQNAGSFTTSGGHNVMLGFDAGYLNYEGSNNTFLGYDAGHNIHAGSGNVFIGNEAGLNANNVSAKLYIDNSSTETPLIYGDFDLNRLAFYGNIGVNRAAYSTVSFAVSPNGLNYGIWVDAGSTSYAAYFNGNAYTTGTWNSSDQRWKQNINDIINPLEKL
;
A
#
# COMPACT_ATOMS: atom_id res chain seq x y z
N MET A 1 -62.23 4.73 43.79
CA MET A 1 -62.68 3.54 44.54
C MET A 1 -62.90 2.25 43.72
N LYS A 2 -62.82 2.25 42.36
CA LYS A 2 -62.81 1.00 41.56
C LYS A 2 -61.45 0.59 40.97
N LEU A 3 -60.45 1.49 40.94
CA LEU A 3 -59.09 1.17 40.44
C LEU A 3 -58.10 0.77 41.55
N ILE A 4 -58.33 1.19 42.80
CA ILE A 4 -57.45 0.90 43.95
C ILE A 4 -57.62 -0.54 44.46
N LYS A 5 -58.76 -1.18 44.18
CA LYS A 5 -59.03 -2.57 44.58
C LYS A 5 -58.28 -3.63 43.75
N LEU A 6 -57.70 -3.29 42.60
CA LEU A 6 -57.05 -4.27 41.73
C LEU A 6 -55.53 -4.40 41.96
N CYS A 7 -54.84 -3.36 42.46
CA CYS A 7 -53.46 -3.49 42.93
C CYS A 7 -53.34 -4.22 44.28
N PHE A 8 -54.46 -4.36 44.99
CA PHE A 8 -54.57 -5.01 46.29
C PHE A 8 -54.25 -6.52 46.27
N PHE A 9 -54.17 -7.14 45.09
CA PHE A 9 -53.99 -8.59 44.96
C PHE A 9 -52.56 -9.06 44.66
N VAL A 10 -51.60 -8.17 44.38
CA VAL A 10 -50.24 -8.60 44.02
C VAL A 10 -49.21 -8.39 45.13
N ILE A 11 -49.39 -7.44 46.05
CA ILE A 11 -48.47 -7.26 47.20
C ILE A 11 -48.81 -8.22 48.35
N VAL A 12 -50.09 -8.58 48.52
CA VAL A 12 -50.55 -9.41 49.65
C VAL A 12 -50.21 -10.91 49.49
N LEU A 13 -49.80 -11.36 48.30
CA LEU A 13 -49.44 -12.77 48.06
C LEU A 13 -47.97 -13.13 48.36
N LEU A 14 -47.13 -12.20 48.83
CA LEU A 14 -45.75 -12.47 49.24
C LEU A 14 -45.44 -12.20 50.72
N ALA A 15 -46.43 -11.81 51.53
CA ALA A 15 -46.25 -11.63 52.97
C ALA A 15 -47.18 -12.57 53.74
N SER A 16 -46.98 -13.88 53.60
CA SER A 16 -47.74 -14.89 54.37
C SER A 16 -47.31 -14.97 55.86
N SER A 17 -46.74 -13.91 56.44
CA SER A 17 -46.29 -13.91 57.84
C SER A 17 -46.32 -12.55 58.54
N PHE A 18 -46.94 -11.52 57.96
CA PHE A 18 -47.10 -10.23 58.64
C PHE A 18 -48.53 -9.71 58.43
N ASP A 19 -49.27 -9.57 59.53
CA ASP A 19 -50.56 -8.90 59.50
C ASP A 19 -50.29 -7.40 59.21
N LEU A 20 -50.69 -6.94 58.03
CA LEU A 20 -50.53 -5.55 57.62
C LEU A 20 -51.92 -4.95 57.48
N THR A 21 -52.18 -3.89 58.24
CA THR A 21 -53.43 -3.15 58.14
C THR A 21 -53.22 -1.89 57.31
N ALA A 22 -53.91 -1.82 56.19
CA ALA A 22 -53.97 -0.62 55.35
C ALA A 22 -55.17 0.22 55.76
N GLN A 23 -54.94 1.48 56.11
CA GLN A 23 -56.00 2.41 56.50
C GLN A 23 -56.09 3.54 55.47
N GLU A 24 -57.22 3.61 54.75
CA GLU A 24 -57.51 4.78 53.90
C GLU A 24 -57.97 5.94 54.79
N SER A 25 -57.13 6.96 54.93
CA SER A 25 -57.54 8.20 55.57
C SER A 25 -58.17 9.14 54.54
N LYS A 26 -59.38 9.65 54.81
CA LYS A 26 -59.97 10.75 54.02
C LYS A 26 -59.26 12.05 54.40
N ALA A 27 -58.02 12.24 53.94
CA ALA A 27 -57.31 13.49 54.14
C ALA A 27 -57.91 14.59 53.24
N THR A 28 -58.51 15.60 53.86
CA THR A 28 -58.81 16.89 53.21
C THR A 28 -57.50 17.54 52.78
N LYS A 29 -57.31 17.60 51.46
CA LYS A 29 -56.35 18.28 50.56
C LYS A 29 -55.32 19.35 51.04
N SER A 30 -54.95 19.51 52.32
CA SER A 30 -54.12 20.65 52.74
C SER A 30 -52.99 20.38 53.74
N ASP A 31 -52.78 19.15 54.22
CA ASP A 31 -51.60 18.85 55.06
C ASP A 31 -50.65 17.85 54.35
N PRO A 32 -49.47 18.29 53.88
CA PRO A 32 -48.49 17.42 53.24
C PRO A 32 -47.89 16.36 54.18
N ASN A 33 -48.12 16.49 55.50
CA ASN A 33 -47.64 15.55 56.51
C ASN A 33 -48.65 14.44 56.85
N VAL A 34 -49.85 14.47 56.26
CA VAL A 34 -50.86 13.43 56.46
C VAL A 34 -50.85 12.47 55.25
N PRO A 35 -50.64 11.15 55.48
CA PRO A 35 -50.56 10.20 54.38
C PRO A 35 -51.92 9.98 53.72
N LEU A 36 -51.94 10.02 52.38
CA LEU A 36 -53.08 9.65 51.55
C LEU A 36 -53.38 8.15 51.66
N PHE A 37 -52.32 7.37 51.84
CA PHE A 37 -52.37 5.93 52.08
C PHE A 37 -51.21 5.56 52.98
N GLU A 38 -51.45 4.79 54.01
CA GLU A 38 -50.39 4.21 54.81
C GLU A 38 -50.68 2.75 55.17
N VAL A 39 -49.61 1.98 55.24
CA VAL A 39 -49.56 0.62 55.75
C VAL A 39 -48.80 0.69 57.05
N LYS A 40 -49.42 0.17 58.11
CA LYS A 40 -48.83 0.08 59.43
C LYS A 40 -48.52 -1.37 59.79
N ASN A 41 -47.46 -1.56 60.56
CA ASN A 41 -47.18 -2.85 61.19
C ASN A 41 -48.13 -3.10 62.39
N ASP A 42 -48.02 -4.28 62.99
CA ASP A 42 -48.80 -4.70 64.16
C ASP A 42 -48.59 -3.81 65.41
N LEU A 43 -47.55 -2.98 65.42
CA LEU A 43 -47.25 -2.00 66.47
C LEU A 43 -47.84 -0.61 66.18
N GLY A 44 -48.59 -0.46 65.08
CA GLY A 44 -49.21 0.80 64.66
C GLY A 44 -48.24 1.80 64.02
N GLN A 45 -47.02 1.39 63.69
CA GLN A 45 -45.99 2.23 63.06
C GLN A 45 -46.09 2.14 61.53
N THR A 46 -46.00 3.28 60.85
CA THR A 46 -46.08 3.36 59.39
C THR A 46 -44.83 2.76 58.76
N VAL A 47 -44.99 1.72 57.94
CA VAL A 47 -43.90 1.03 57.20
C VAL A 47 -43.88 1.38 55.71
N PHE A 48 -45.02 1.84 55.18
CA PHE A 48 -45.15 2.36 53.83
C PHE A 48 -46.22 3.45 53.83
N ALA A 49 -45.93 4.64 53.31
CA ALA A 49 -46.91 5.70 53.18
C ALA A 49 -46.76 6.46 51.88
N VAL A 50 -47.89 6.79 51.26
CA VAL A 50 -47.98 7.68 50.11
C VAL A 50 -48.53 9.01 50.61
N TYR A 51 -47.71 10.04 50.53
CA TYR A 51 -48.08 11.42 50.80
C TYR A 51 -48.42 12.12 49.48
N PRO A 52 -49.10 13.27 49.51
CA PRO A 52 -49.32 14.07 48.31
C PRO A 52 -48.02 14.44 47.56
N GLY A 53 -46.87 14.48 48.26
CA GLY A 53 -45.55 14.82 47.72
C GLY A 53 -44.61 13.66 47.39
N GLY A 54 -44.97 12.40 47.65
CA GLY A 54 -44.08 11.26 47.38
C GLY A 54 -44.41 9.99 48.17
N VAL A 55 -43.68 8.91 47.90
CA VAL A 55 -43.81 7.62 48.60
C VAL A 55 -42.66 7.45 49.58
N HIS A 56 -42.98 7.22 50.84
CA HIS A 56 -42.04 6.94 51.91
C HIS A 56 -42.16 5.47 52.33
N ILE A 57 -41.02 4.82 52.54
CA ILE A 57 -40.94 3.45 53.06
C ILE A 57 -40.04 3.50 54.29
N PHE A 58 -40.54 3.04 55.43
CA PHE A 58 -39.84 3.10 56.71
C PHE A 58 -39.46 1.67 57.12
N ILE A 59 -38.19 1.47 57.49
CA ILE A 59 -37.63 0.19 57.91
C ILE A 59 -37.16 0.35 59.37
N ASP A 60 -37.43 -0.64 60.22
CA ASP A 60 -37.01 -0.65 61.62
C ASP A 60 -35.48 -0.78 61.77
N ASP A 61 -34.90 0.00 62.68
CA ASP A 61 -33.44 0.13 62.90
C ASP A 61 -32.94 -0.74 64.08
N THR A 62 -33.77 -1.66 64.58
CA THR A 62 -33.29 -2.79 65.38
C THR A 62 -32.32 -3.64 64.55
N PRO A 63 -31.29 -4.31 65.13
CA PRO A 63 -30.17 -4.88 64.38
C PRO A 63 -30.53 -6.16 63.62
N LEU A 64 -31.50 -6.06 62.72
CA LEU A 64 -31.63 -6.87 61.53
C LEU A 64 -30.86 -6.13 60.46
N LYS A 65 -29.73 -6.71 60.04
CA LYS A 65 -29.02 -6.28 58.82
C LYS A 65 -29.94 -6.46 57.61
N ALA A 66 -30.77 -5.47 57.35
CA ALA A 66 -31.42 -5.25 56.07
C ALA A 66 -30.97 -3.86 55.59
N ALA A 67 -29.93 -3.85 54.75
CA ALA A 67 -29.44 -2.63 54.13
C ALA A 67 -29.82 -2.63 52.64
N GLY A 68 -30.82 -1.81 52.28
CA GLY A 68 -31.08 -1.36 50.91
C GLY A 68 -32.53 -0.91 50.66
N GLY A 69 -32.75 0.40 50.48
CA GLY A 69 -33.92 0.98 49.80
C GLY A 69 -33.84 2.52 49.73
N GLY A 70 -33.55 3.22 48.62
CA GLY A 70 -33.31 2.79 47.24
C GLY A 70 -32.19 1.77 47.12
N PHE A 71 -32.00 1.16 45.96
CA PHE A 71 -31.02 0.07 45.82
C PHE A 71 -29.58 0.58 46.08
N THR A 72 -29.23 0.67 47.36
CA THR A 72 -28.04 1.24 47.94
C THR A 72 -27.57 0.20 48.95
N VAL A 73 -26.51 -0.53 48.60
CA VAL A 73 -25.86 -1.48 49.52
C VAL A 73 -24.70 -0.74 50.17
N GLY A 74 -24.99 -0.06 51.29
CA GLY A 74 -23.97 0.54 52.15
C GLY A 74 -23.51 -0.45 53.22
N ARG A 75 -22.24 -0.37 53.64
CA ARG A 75 -21.72 -1.14 54.78
C ARG A 75 -21.90 -0.34 56.07
N LEU A 76 -22.71 -0.83 57.01
CA LEU A 76 -22.69 -0.34 58.40
C LEU A 76 -21.59 -1.08 59.17
N GLY A 77 -20.57 -0.37 59.63
CA GLY A 77 -19.52 -0.89 60.51
C GLY A 77 -19.13 0.17 61.56
N THR A 78 -18.86 -0.27 62.79
CA THR A 78 -18.66 0.56 63.99
C THR A 78 -17.30 1.27 64.08
N GLY A 79 -16.65 1.56 62.96
CA GLY A 79 -15.36 2.26 62.90
C GLY A 79 -15.54 3.73 62.57
N LYS A 80 -14.84 4.63 63.27
CA LYS A 80 -14.87 6.09 63.12
C LYS A 80 -14.29 6.64 61.79
N ALA A 81 -14.62 6.05 60.64
CA ALA A 81 -14.27 6.61 59.33
C ALA A 81 -15.55 7.08 58.63
N GLY A 82 -15.52 8.31 58.10
CA GLY A 82 -16.68 9.03 57.58
C GLY A 82 -17.42 8.28 56.48
N ALA A 83 -18.75 8.43 56.47
CA ALA A 83 -19.65 7.82 55.50
C ALA A 83 -19.34 8.28 54.07
N GLY A 84 -19.00 7.34 53.19
CA GLY A 84 -18.91 7.55 51.75
C GLY A 84 -19.88 6.60 51.04
N ASP A 85 -20.64 7.14 50.08
CA ASP A 85 -21.63 6.39 49.30
C ASP A 85 -20.93 5.32 48.43
N ILE A 86 -21.18 4.03 48.68
CA ILE A 86 -20.58 2.92 47.94
C ILE A 86 -21.26 2.70 46.58
N LEU A 87 -22.54 3.07 46.46
CA LEU A 87 -23.31 3.00 45.22
C LEU A 87 -24.36 4.11 45.21
N ALA A 88 -24.20 5.11 44.34
CA ALA A 88 -25.19 6.16 44.15
C ALA A 88 -25.73 6.12 42.71
N VAL A 89 -27.05 6.01 42.57
CA VAL A 89 -27.75 6.01 41.28
C VAL A 89 -28.58 7.29 41.19
N SER A 90 -28.33 8.10 40.16
CA SER A 90 -29.15 9.26 39.81
C SER A 90 -29.73 9.07 38.40
N PRO A 91 -30.73 9.88 37.99
CA PRO A 91 -31.28 9.80 36.63
C PRO A 91 -30.25 9.96 35.51
N ASN A 92 -29.08 10.56 35.81
CA ASN A 92 -28.05 10.88 34.82
C ASN A 92 -26.73 10.09 35.00
N ASN A 93 -26.51 9.37 36.10
CA ASN A 93 -25.29 8.58 36.33
C ASN A 93 -25.44 7.49 37.42
N VAL A 94 -24.50 6.54 37.42
CA VAL A 94 -24.33 5.55 38.50
C VAL A 94 -22.87 5.60 38.97
N ASN A 95 -22.65 5.89 40.24
CA ASN A 95 -21.33 5.96 40.89
C ASN A 95 -21.15 4.74 41.80
N ILE A 96 -20.05 3.99 41.64
CA ILE A 96 -19.67 2.88 42.55
C ILE A 96 -18.31 3.20 43.18
N ILE A 97 -18.27 3.28 44.51
CA ILE A 97 -17.07 3.66 45.28
C ILE A 97 -16.69 2.48 46.19
N ILE A 98 -15.50 1.91 46.03
CA ILE A 98 -14.99 0.83 46.89
C ILE A 98 -13.82 1.39 47.71
N ASP A 99 -13.99 1.42 49.03
CA ASP A 99 -12.97 1.82 50.01
C ASP A 99 -12.25 0.56 50.52
N ASP A 100 -10.97 0.39 50.19
CA ASP A 100 -10.14 -0.68 50.73
C ASP A 100 -9.56 -0.19 52.06
N GLY A 101 -10.21 -0.55 53.17
CA GLY A 101 -10.00 -0.01 54.51
C GLY A 101 -8.62 -0.21 55.18
N ASN A 102 -7.51 -0.16 54.45
CA ASN A 102 -6.15 -0.03 54.96
C ASN A 102 -5.48 1.14 54.24
N GLY A 103 -5.29 2.28 54.93
CA GLY A 103 -4.77 3.54 54.40
C GLY A 103 -3.40 3.49 53.73
N VAL A 104 -3.32 2.88 52.55
CA VAL A 104 -2.17 2.91 51.64
C VAL A 104 -2.67 3.34 50.27
N LYS A 105 -2.35 4.59 49.91
CA LYS A 105 -2.40 5.24 48.60
C LYS A 105 -3.29 4.58 47.53
N ALA A 106 -4.40 5.25 47.27
CA ALA A 106 -5.24 5.12 46.09
C ALA A 106 -4.44 4.88 44.79
N ALA A 107 -4.72 3.74 44.15
CA ALA A 107 -4.41 3.50 42.75
C ALA A 107 -5.62 2.83 42.10
N GLY A 108 -6.45 3.65 41.43
CA GLY A 108 -7.43 3.18 40.45
C GLY A 108 -8.82 2.84 41.00
N GLY A 109 -9.68 3.85 41.15
CA GLY A 109 -11.12 3.63 41.17
C GLY A 109 -11.59 3.24 39.77
N GLY A 110 -11.88 1.96 39.57
CA GLY A 110 -12.42 1.40 38.33
C GLY A 110 -13.58 0.45 38.62
N PHE A 111 -14.67 0.61 37.87
CA PHE A 111 -15.83 -0.29 37.88
C PHE A 111 -15.41 -1.66 37.34
N THR A 112 -15.36 -2.68 38.19
CA THR A 112 -15.02 -4.06 37.81
C THR A 112 -16.28 -4.91 37.80
N VAL A 113 -16.66 -5.46 36.64
CA VAL A 113 -17.65 -6.54 36.54
C VAL A 113 -16.88 -7.85 36.41
N GLY A 114 -17.06 -8.76 37.36
CA GLY A 114 -16.38 -10.07 37.42
C GLY A 114 -17.26 -11.12 38.09
N ARG A 115 -17.04 -12.41 37.79
CA ARG A 115 -17.74 -13.52 38.46
C ARG A 115 -16.96 -13.95 39.71
N LEU A 116 -17.56 -13.85 40.89
CA LEU A 116 -17.05 -14.52 42.09
C LEU A 116 -17.43 -16.02 42.01
N GLY A 117 -16.52 -16.84 41.48
CA GLY A 117 -16.68 -18.30 41.52
C GLY A 117 -16.21 -18.87 42.87
N THR A 118 -17.00 -19.74 43.49
CA THR A 118 -16.67 -20.44 44.75
C THR A 118 -15.68 -21.60 44.58
N GLY A 119 -15.00 -21.70 43.43
CA GLY A 119 -14.03 -22.75 43.15
C GLY A 119 -12.61 -22.32 43.51
N LYS A 120 -11.84 -23.22 44.15
CA LYS A 120 -10.43 -23.07 44.58
C LYS A 120 -9.41 -22.89 43.42
N ALA A 121 -9.70 -22.06 42.42
CA ALA A 121 -8.72 -21.53 41.49
C ALA A 121 -8.84 -20.01 41.55
N ALA A 122 -7.87 -19.39 42.23
CA ALA A 122 -7.79 -17.95 42.39
C ALA A 122 -7.65 -17.26 41.02
N GLY A 123 -8.65 -16.45 40.68
CA GLY A 123 -8.60 -15.53 39.55
C GLY A 123 -9.86 -14.68 39.56
N VAL A 124 -9.73 -13.40 39.89
CA VAL A 124 -10.79 -12.43 39.57
C VAL A 124 -10.68 -12.21 38.07
N ASP A 125 -11.62 -12.74 37.30
CA ASP A 125 -11.74 -12.40 35.87
C ASP A 125 -12.26 -10.97 35.79
N ASN A 126 -11.36 -9.99 35.74
CA ASN A 126 -11.71 -8.60 35.47
C ASN A 126 -12.20 -8.51 34.01
N PHE A 127 -13.48 -8.34 33.73
CA PHE A 127 -13.95 -8.29 32.32
C PHE A 127 -13.83 -6.89 31.68
N LEU A 128 -13.83 -5.83 32.49
CA LEU A 128 -13.67 -4.44 32.07
C LEU A 128 -12.92 -3.70 33.17
N SER A 129 -11.85 -3.00 32.80
CA SER A 129 -11.05 -2.14 33.67
C SER A 129 -10.91 -0.79 32.98
N ILE A 130 -11.47 0.25 33.57
CA ILE A 130 -11.32 1.63 33.11
C ILE A 130 -10.44 2.35 34.13
N THR A 131 -9.28 2.80 33.70
CA THR A 131 -8.34 3.63 34.45
C THR A 131 -8.14 4.96 33.70
N PRO A 132 -7.65 6.03 34.36
CA PRO A 132 -7.40 7.31 33.68
C PRO A 132 -6.45 7.22 32.47
N ASP A 133 -5.57 6.22 32.45
CA ASP A 133 -4.60 5.94 31.39
C ASP A 133 -5.08 4.91 30.36
N SER A 134 -6.04 4.04 30.68
CA SER A 134 -6.46 2.96 29.77
C SER A 134 -7.86 2.43 30.02
N THR A 135 -8.55 2.00 28.96
CA THR A 135 -9.71 1.11 29.06
C THR A 135 -9.31 -0.27 28.54
N ARG A 136 -9.43 -1.29 29.38
CA ARG A 136 -9.08 -2.69 29.07
C ARG A 136 -10.33 -3.54 29.16
N ILE A 137 -10.59 -4.34 28.14
CA ILE A 137 -11.69 -5.31 28.11
C ILE A 137 -11.05 -6.69 27.99
N TYR A 138 -11.33 -7.56 28.96
CA TYR A 138 -10.83 -8.92 28.96
C TYR A 138 -11.96 -9.85 28.51
N VAL A 139 -11.68 -10.71 27.54
CA VAL A 139 -12.63 -11.67 26.99
C VAL A 139 -12.12 -13.09 27.19
N ASN A 140 -13.01 -14.01 27.55
CA ASN A 140 -12.71 -15.45 27.73
C ASN A 140 -13.19 -16.28 26.53
N ASP A 141 -13.20 -15.69 25.33
CA ASP A 141 -13.72 -16.32 24.11
C ASP A 141 -12.58 -16.57 23.11
N SER A 142 -12.66 -17.70 22.40
CA SER A 142 -11.70 -18.13 21.38
C SER A 142 -12.11 -17.74 19.95
N ILE A 143 -13.29 -17.13 19.78
CA ILE A 143 -13.87 -16.79 18.47
C ILE A 143 -14.36 -15.32 18.39
N LYS A 144 -14.77 -14.69 19.49
CA LYS A 144 -15.29 -13.30 19.48
C LYS A 144 -14.21 -12.22 19.58
N GLY A 145 -14.54 -11.02 19.09
CA GLY A 145 -13.64 -9.87 18.95
C GLY A 145 -14.09 -8.60 19.68
N PHE A 146 -13.27 -7.54 19.65
CA PHE A 146 -13.65 -6.21 20.14
C PHE A 146 -14.35 -5.42 19.01
N ALA A 147 -15.54 -4.90 19.28
CA ALA A 147 -16.31 -4.11 18.33
C ALA A 147 -16.81 -2.80 18.94
N VAL A 148 -16.78 -1.74 18.14
CA VAL A 148 -17.39 -0.43 18.45
C VAL A 148 -18.37 -0.14 17.34
N SER A 149 -19.64 0.10 17.67
CA SER A 149 -20.71 0.26 16.69
C SER A 149 -21.54 1.51 16.99
N ASN A 150 -22.09 2.14 15.94
CA ASN A 150 -23.13 3.16 16.11
C ASN A 150 -24.43 2.48 16.53
N ILE A 151 -25.08 2.97 17.59
CA ILE A 151 -26.36 2.47 18.13
C ILE A 151 -27.47 3.51 17.90
N GLN A 152 -27.51 4.12 16.70
CA GLN A 152 -28.69 4.88 16.28
C GLN A 152 -29.74 3.94 15.70
N GLU A 153 -31.02 4.21 16.01
CA GLU A 153 -32.18 3.42 15.62
C GLU A 153 -32.19 3.12 14.11
N GLY A 154 -31.77 1.91 13.73
CA GLY A 154 -31.95 1.37 12.38
C GLY A 154 -30.70 0.98 11.58
N SER A 155 -29.47 1.28 12.02
CA SER A 155 -28.29 0.70 11.36
C SER A 155 -27.09 0.48 12.31
N ASN A 156 -26.76 -0.78 12.57
CA ASN A 156 -25.53 -1.17 13.26
C ASN A 156 -24.34 -0.96 12.32
N GLN A 157 -23.76 0.24 12.31
CA GLN A 157 -22.50 0.50 11.62
C GLN A 157 -21.35 0.14 12.53
N ASN A 158 -20.61 -0.93 12.23
CA ASN A 158 -19.40 -1.30 12.95
C ASN A 158 -18.25 -0.37 12.53
N PHE A 159 -17.71 0.38 13.48
CA PHE A 159 -16.49 1.18 13.30
C PHE A 159 -15.22 0.38 13.59
N MET A 160 -15.35 -0.72 14.33
CA MET A 160 -14.23 -1.60 14.66
C MET A 160 -14.75 -3.04 14.75
N ASN A 161 -14.01 -3.98 14.18
CA ASN A 161 -14.22 -5.43 14.31
C ASN A 161 -12.84 -6.10 14.33
N LEU A 162 -12.38 -6.48 15.52
CA LEU A 162 -11.08 -7.11 15.73
C LEU A 162 -11.25 -8.53 16.24
N ASN A 163 -11.09 -9.53 15.38
CA ASN A 163 -11.12 -10.94 15.74
C ASN A 163 -9.92 -11.68 15.14
N LYS A 164 -9.67 -12.94 15.55
CA LYS A 164 -8.50 -13.72 15.08
C LYS A 164 -8.41 -13.92 13.57
N GLN A 165 -9.53 -13.74 12.85
CA GLN A 165 -9.59 -13.84 11.41
C GLN A 165 -9.37 -12.47 10.77
N ASN A 166 -9.98 -11.39 11.25
CA ASN A 166 -9.88 -10.09 10.57
C ASN A 166 -9.75 -8.93 11.57
N TYR A 167 -8.91 -7.95 11.21
CA TYR A 167 -8.75 -6.69 11.91
C TYR A 167 -9.29 -5.55 11.04
N LEU A 168 -10.53 -5.13 11.29
CA LEU A 168 -11.23 -4.10 10.52
C LEU A 168 -11.44 -2.85 11.37
N ILE A 169 -10.87 -1.71 10.96
CA ILE A 169 -10.93 -0.45 11.71
C ILE A 169 -11.31 0.70 10.78
N GLY A 170 -12.44 1.34 11.04
CA GLY A 170 -12.96 2.47 10.27
C GLY A 170 -14.43 2.29 9.90
N HIS A 171 -15.07 3.40 9.55
CA HIS A 171 -16.47 3.38 9.13
C HIS A 171 -16.62 2.59 7.82
N GLN A 172 -17.47 1.56 7.85
CA GLN A 172 -17.76 0.67 6.73
C GLN A 172 -16.53 -0.08 6.16
N THR A 173 -15.50 -0.28 6.98
CA THR A 173 -14.33 -1.06 6.60
C THR A 173 -14.71 -2.54 6.48
N GLY A 174 -14.43 -3.16 5.34
CA GLY A 174 -14.78 -4.57 5.08
C GLY A 174 -16.29 -4.88 5.15
N PHE A 175 -17.16 -3.91 4.85
CA PHE A 175 -18.61 -4.02 5.08
C PHE A 175 -19.27 -5.25 4.43
N ASN A 176 -18.87 -5.60 3.20
CA ASN A 176 -19.40 -6.77 2.48
C ASN A 176 -18.57 -8.05 2.64
N LEU A 177 -17.59 -8.09 3.56
CA LEU A 177 -16.71 -9.25 3.74
C LEU A 177 -17.49 -10.44 4.33
N SER A 178 -17.63 -11.51 3.56
CA SER A 178 -18.49 -12.66 3.90
C SER A 178 -17.73 -13.92 4.35
N ASP A 179 -16.60 -14.25 3.72
CA ASP A 179 -15.87 -15.50 3.92
C ASP A 179 -14.32 -15.36 3.92
N GLY A 180 -13.80 -14.15 3.65
CA GLY A 180 -12.37 -13.85 3.68
C GLY A 180 -11.77 -13.80 5.10
N VAL A 181 -10.57 -14.36 5.27
CA VAL A 181 -9.85 -14.41 6.56
C VAL A 181 -8.43 -13.85 6.46
N TYR A 182 -7.84 -13.57 7.61
CA TYR A 182 -6.51 -13.00 7.79
C TYR A 182 -6.33 -11.63 7.12
N ASN A 183 -7.37 -10.81 7.09
CA ASN A 183 -7.30 -9.46 6.54
C ASN A 183 -7.04 -8.41 7.63
N SER A 184 -6.23 -7.40 7.30
CA SER A 184 -6.01 -6.20 8.10
C SER A 184 -6.44 -4.98 7.29
N MET A 185 -7.59 -4.41 7.60
CA MET A 185 -8.18 -3.30 6.86
C MET A 185 -8.39 -2.10 7.77
N ILE A 186 -7.84 -0.94 7.40
CA ILE A 186 -7.88 0.28 8.21
C ILE A 186 -8.18 1.49 7.33
N GLY A 187 -9.24 2.24 7.66
CA GLY A 187 -9.61 3.49 6.98
C GLY A 187 -11.07 3.51 6.50
N TYR A 188 -11.63 4.70 6.31
CA TYR A 188 -13.01 4.88 5.83
C TYR A 188 -13.21 4.16 4.49
N GLN A 189 -14.15 3.21 4.45
CA GLN A 189 -14.47 2.38 3.29
C GLN A 189 -13.30 1.55 2.72
N ALA A 190 -12.24 1.30 3.49
CA ALA A 190 -11.23 0.32 3.09
C ALA A 190 -11.90 -1.06 2.92
N GLY A 191 -11.72 -1.72 1.78
CA GLY A 191 -12.33 -3.02 1.50
C GLY A 191 -13.86 -3.07 1.48
N TYR A 192 -14.57 -1.94 1.30
CA TYR A 192 -16.05 -1.87 1.44
C TYR A 192 -16.83 -2.96 0.68
N ASN A 193 -16.51 -3.15 -0.60
CA ASN A 193 -17.11 -4.16 -1.50
C ASN A 193 -16.25 -5.44 -1.61
N THR A 194 -15.33 -5.69 -0.69
CA THR A 194 -14.60 -6.96 -0.66
C THR A 194 -15.54 -8.06 -0.17
N THR A 195 -15.95 -8.97 -1.05
CA THR A 195 -16.90 -10.07 -0.71
C THR A 195 -16.19 -11.31 -0.19
N ALA A 196 -15.08 -11.65 -0.85
CA ALA A 196 -14.21 -12.79 -0.57
C ALA A 196 -12.74 -12.37 -0.73
N GLY A 197 -11.81 -13.18 -0.24
CA GLY A 197 -10.38 -12.92 -0.34
C GLY A 197 -9.69 -12.87 1.03
N SER A 198 -8.54 -13.53 1.11
CA SER A 198 -7.81 -13.72 2.36
C SER A 198 -6.40 -13.12 2.29
N ASN A 199 -5.80 -12.87 3.46
CA ASN A 199 -4.44 -12.37 3.61
C ASN A 199 -4.21 -10.98 2.96
N ASN A 200 -5.18 -10.09 3.02
CA ASN A 200 -5.03 -8.73 2.48
C ASN A 200 -4.71 -7.70 3.57
N LEU A 201 -3.84 -6.74 3.26
CA LEU A 201 -3.57 -5.55 4.07
C LEU A 201 -4.06 -4.31 3.30
N PHE A 202 -5.12 -3.66 3.77
CA PHE A 202 -5.64 -2.41 3.20
C PHE A 202 -5.53 -1.26 4.21
N LEU A 203 -4.86 -0.17 3.84
CA LEU A 203 -4.65 0.97 4.73
C LEU A 203 -4.87 2.29 3.99
N GLY A 204 -5.96 3.00 4.29
CA GLY A 204 -6.27 4.32 3.72
C GLY A 204 -7.73 4.47 3.29
N TYR A 205 -8.13 5.70 2.96
CA TYR A 205 -9.47 5.99 2.44
C TYR A 205 -9.71 5.22 1.15
N LYS A 206 -10.75 4.35 1.13
CA LYS A 206 -11.12 3.51 -0.02
C LYS A 206 -9.99 2.64 -0.59
N SER A 207 -9.00 2.28 0.22
CA SER A 207 -8.00 1.29 -0.18
C SER A 207 -8.66 -0.07 -0.37
N GLY A 208 -8.42 -0.74 -1.51
CA GLY A 208 -9.02 -2.04 -1.83
C GLY A 208 -10.55 -2.04 -1.95
N TYR A 209 -11.18 -0.88 -2.24
CA TYR A 209 -12.63 -0.69 -2.13
C TYR A 209 -13.48 -1.80 -2.79
N SER A 210 -13.15 -2.26 -4.00
CA SER A 210 -13.91 -3.27 -4.76
C SER A 210 -13.15 -4.58 -5.05
N ASN A 211 -12.42 -5.14 -4.09
CA ASN A 211 -11.74 -6.43 -4.26
C ASN A 211 -12.68 -7.65 -4.10
N LEU A 212 -13.35 -8.09 -5.18
CA LEU A 212 -14.40 -9.14 -5.14
C LEU A 212 -13.95 -10.59 -4.79
N GLY A 213 -12.67 -10.84 -4.54
CA GLY A 213 -12.16 -12.21 -4.33
C GLY A 213 -10.64 -12.35 -4.22
N GLY A 214 -9.90 -11.28 -4.52
CA GLY A 214 -8.44 -11.30 -4.55
C GLY A 214 -7.80 -11.47 -3.17
N GLY A 215 -6.66 -12.16 -3.12
CA GLY A 215 -5.94 -12.45 -1.88
C GLY A 215 -4.44 -12.17 -1.95
N ASN A 216 -3.81 -12.08 -0.77
CA ASN A 216 -2.37 -11.79 -0.63
C ASN A 216 -1.97 -10.42 -1.19
N ASN A 217 -2.84 -9.40 -1.06
CA ASN A 217 -2.55 -8.05 -1.54
C ASN A 217 -2.18 -7.11 -0.39
N VAL A 218 -1.26 -6.17 -0.65
CA VAL A 218 -0.90 -5.08 0.26
C VAL A 218 -1.22 -3.77 -0.44
N TYR A 219 -2.29 -3.09 -0.03
CA TYR A 219 -2.67 -1.77 -0.54
C TYR A 219 -2.58 -0.73 0.57
N ILE A 220 -1.74 0.28 0.36
CA ILE A 220 -1.50 1.37 1.32
C ILE A 220 -1.63 2.70 0.59
N GLY A 221 -2.46 3.60 1.09
CA GLY A 221 -2.74 4.92 0.51
C GLY A 221 -4.18 5.09 0.05
N THR A 222 -4.57 6.35 -0.13
CA THR A 222 -5.91 6.72 -0.60
C THR A 222 -6.17 6.16 -1.99
N GLU A 223 -7.27 5.41 -2.13
CA GLU A 223 -7.71 4.77 -3.38
C GLU A 223 -6.68 3.80 -3.99
N SER A 224 -5.70 3.33 -3.21
CA SER A 224 -4.78 2.28 -3.64
C SER A 224 -5.54 0.97 -3.84
N GLY A 225 -5.43 0.38 -5.03
CA GLY A 225 -6.19 -0.82 -5.41
C GLY A 225 -7.72 -0.65 -5.41
N TYR A 226 -8.24 0.54 -5.68
CA TYR A 226 -9.68 0.88 -5.55
C TYR A 226 -10.62 -0.09 -6.27
N SER A 227 -10.35 -0.41 -7.54
CA SER A 227 -11.23 -1.19 -8.43
C SER A 227 -10.54 -2.44 -8.98
N THR A 228 -9.86 -3.20 -8.12
CA THR A 228 -9.20 -4.45 -8.51
C THR A 228 -10.17 -5.63 -8.39
N GLN A 229 -10.39 -6.44 -9.43
CA GLN A 229 -11.27 -7.61 -9.37
C GLN A 229 -10.46 -8.91 -9.44
N ASN A 230 -10.60 -9.81 -8.46
CA ASN A 230 -9.93 -11.12 -8.43
C ASN A 230 -8.41 -11.05 -8.60
N THR A 231 -7.75 -10.05 -8.01
CA THR A 231 -6.31 -9.84 -8.15
C THR A 231 -5.53 -10.46 -6.98
N PHE A 232 -4.34 -11.00 -7.27
CA PHE A 232 -3.55 -11.71 -6.26
C PHE A 232 -2.12 -11.22 -6.21
N GLN A 233 -1.52 -11.26 -5.01
CA GLN A 233 -0.08 -11.03 -4.82
C GLN A 233 0.40 -9.65 -5.28
N ASN A 234 -0.43 -8.62 -5.14
CA ASN A 234 -0.05 -7.26 -5.51
C ASN A 234 0.38 -6.44 -4.30
N THR A 235 1.42 -5.60 -4.45
CA THR A 235 1.85 -4.63 -3.43
C THR A 235 1.74 -3.22 -4.01
N PHE A 236 0.77 -2.42 -3.57
CA PHE A 236 0.52 -1.05 -4.02
C PHE A 236 0.61 -0.05 -2.89
N VAL A 237 1.49 0.94 -3.03
CA VAL A 237 1.72 1.96 -2.01
C VAL A 237 1.72 3.34 -2.63
N GLY A 238 0.73 4.18 -2.31
CA GLY A 238 0.58 5.54 -2.82
C GLY A 238 -0.85 5.94 -3.13
N TYR A 239 -1.05 7.20 -3.53
CA TYR A 239 -2.36 7.72 -3.97
C TYR A 239 -2.75 7.10 -5.33
N ARG A 240 -3.93 6.47 -5.43
CA ARG A 240 -4.44 5.82 -6.66
C ARG A 240 -3.46 4.84 -7.31
N CYS A 241 -2.56 4.25 -6.52
CA CYS A 241 -1.64 3.23 -6.99
C CYS A 241 -2.45 1.98 -7.37
N GLY A 242 -2.28 1.46 -8.60
CA GLY A 242 -3.05 0.31 -9.08
C GLY A 242 -4.58 0.49 -9.09
N TYR A 243 -5.09 1.72 -9.24
CA TYR A 243 -6.53 2.08 -9.07
C TYR A 243 -7.52 1.16 -9.81
N SER A 244 -7.20 0.67 -11.01
CA SER A 244 -8.03 -0.25 -11.80
C SER A 244 -7.17 -1.33 -12.43
N LEU A 245 -6.45 -2.08 -11.59
CA LEU A 245 -5.61 -3.18 -12.03
C LEU A 245 -6.35 -4.51 -11.95
N THR A 246 -6.27 -5.33 -13.00
CA THR A 246 -6.94 -6.65 -13.10
C THR A 246 -5.97 -7.83 -13.09
N ALA A 247 -4.67 -7.58 -12.93
CA ALA A 247 -3.60 -8.56 -12.97
C ALA A 247 -3.06 -8.99 -11.60
N ALA A 248 -2.17 -9.99 -11.61
CA ALA A 248 -1.53 -10.53 -10.42
C ALA A 248 -0.02 -10.26 -10.38
N SER A 249 0.57 -10.41 -9.19
CA SER A 249 2.03 -10.36 -8.97
C SER A 249 2.68 -9.05 -9.39
N ASN A 250 2.03 -7.90 -9.17
CA ASN A 250 2.61 -6.58 -9.46
C ASN A 250 3.06 -5.88 -8.18
N THR A 251 4.20 -5.19 -8.25
CA THR A 251 4.68 -4.27 -7.21
C THR A 251 4.62 -2.85 -7.74
N ALA A 252 3.89 -1.96 -7.08
CA ALA A 252 3.84 -0.54 -7.45
C ALA A 252 3.99 0.38 -6.22
N LEU A 253 4.85 1.39 -6.34
CA LEU A 253 5.09 2.40 -5.30
C LEU A 253 5.15 3.79 -5.95
N GLY A 254 4.26 4.68 -5.53
CA GLY A 254 4.16 6.05 -6.06
C GLY A 254 2.72 6.48 -6.37
N SER A 255 2.50 7.78 -6.52
CA SER A 255 1.19 8.32 -6.93
C SER A 255 0.86 7.88 -8.35
N MET A 256 -0.32 7.29 -8.58
CA MET A 256 -0.78 6.78 -9.88
C MET A 256 0.15 5.74 -10.55
N ALA A 257 1.09 5.15 -9.79
CA ALA A 257 1.92 4.06 -10.31
C ALA A 257 1.04 2.85 -10.64
N GLY A 258 1.21 2.26 -11.83
CA GLY A 258 0.42 1.14 -12.32
C GLY A 258 -1.09 1.44 -12.46
N GLU A 259 -1.50 2.71 -12.48
CA GLU A 259 -2.92 3.04 -12.68
C GLU A 259 -3.38 2.54 -14.07
N ASN A 260 -4.49 1.79 -14.10
CA ASN A 260 -5.03 1.12 -15.28
C ASN A 260 -4.05 0.14 -15.96
N ALA A 261 -3.06 -0.39 -15.24
CA ALA A 261 -2.23 -1.48 -15.74
C ALA A 261 -2.99 -2.82 -15.66
N SER A 262 -2.80 -3.70 -16.65
CA SER A 262 -3.48 -5.01 -16.72
C SER A 262 -2.53 -6.18 -17.01
N GLY A 263 -1.23 -5.92 -17.08
CA GLY A 263 -0.21 -6.97 -17.18
C GLY A 263 0.20 -7.51 -15.82
N SER A 264 0.66 -8.77 -15.78
CA SER A 264 1.18 -9.42 -14.56
C SER A 264 2.70 -9.35 -14.49
N ASN A 265 3.25 -9.59 -13.29
CA ASN A 265 4.70 -9.63 -13.03
C ASN A 265 5.44 -8.31 -13.31
N ASN A 266 4.81 -7.17 -13.03
CA ASN A 266 5.43 -5.87 -13.24
C ASN A 266 5.95 -5.23 -11.94
N THR A 267 7.00 -4.43 -12.06
CA THR A 267 7.52 -3.56 -11.00
C THR A 267 7.44 -2.10 -11.46
N PHE A 268 6.71 -1.27 -10.73
CA PHE A 268 6.49 0.15 -11.04
C PHE A 268 6.88 1.03 -9.85
N LEU A 269 7.96 1.80 -9.96
CA LEU A 269 8.46 2.64 -8.87
C LEU A 269 8.58 4.08 -9.33
N GLY A 270 7.75 4.97 -8.81
CA GLY A 270 7.73 6.40 -9.15
C GLY A 270 6.33 6.90 -9.55
N THR A 271 6.13 8.20 -9.50
CA THR A 271 4.85 8.82 -9.88
C THR A 271 4.51 8.53 -11.33
N SER A 272 3.32 7.97 -11.57
CA SER A 272 2.81 7.54 -12.89
C SER A 272 3.67 6.50 -13.61
N ALA A 273 4.60 5.83 -12.93
CA ALA A 273 5.37 4.74 -13.53
C ALA A 273 4.43 3.61 -13.97
N GLY A 274 4.57 3.14 -15.21
CA GLY A 274 3.73 2.09 -15.78
C GLY A 274 2.23 2.42 -15.86
N ARG A 275 1.85 3.70 -15.84
CA ARG A 275 0.44 4.08 -16.02
C ARG A 275 -0.03 3.63 -17.40
N LYS A 276 -1.12 2.84 -17.43
CA LYS A 276 -1.66 2.13 -18.61
C LYS A 276 -0.74 1.04 -19.20
N ALA A 277 0.15 0.45 -18.42
CA ALA A 277 0.93 -0.72 -18.83
C ALA A 277 0.08 -1.99 -18.82
N THR A 278 -0.34 -2.44 -20.00
CA THR A 278 -1.16 -3.66 -20.20
C THR A 278 -0.34 -4.91 -20.48
N GLY A 279 0.93 -4.77 -20.89
CA GLY A 279 1.87 -5.88 -21.00
C GLY A 279 2.50 -6.29 -19.66
N GLY A 280 2.98 -7.53 -19.60
CA GLY A 280 3.58 -8.11 -18.38
C GLY A 280 5.10 -8.25 -18.42
N ASN A 281 5.67 -8.58 -17.26
CA ASN A 281 7.11 -8.78 -17.03
C ASN A 281 7.97 -7.53 -17.26
N ASN A 282 7.45 -6.34 -16.90
CA ASN A 282 8.15 -5.08 -17.06
C ASN A 282 8.72 -4.56 -15.72
N THR A 283 9.85 -3.86 -15.77
CA THR A 283 10.43 -3.14 -14.62
C THR A 283 10.60 -1.67 -14.98
N PHE A 284 9.77 -0.79 -14.43
CA PHE A 284 9.79 0.66 -14.66
C PHE A 284 10.08 1.40 -13.36
N ILE A 285 11.19 2.13 -13.33
CA ILE A 285 11.68 2.84 -12.14
C ILE A 285 12.01 4.28 -12.53
N GLY A 286 11.30 5.25 -11.96
CA GLY A 286 11.41 6.68 -12.26
C GLY A 286 10.04 7.32 -12.44
N GLN A 287 9.95 8.63 -12.26
CA GLN A 287 8.71 9.36 -12.54
C GLN A 287 8.41 9.26 -14.04
N GLY A 288 7.21 8.81 -14.41
CA GLY A 288 6.80 8.66 -15.80
C GLY A 288 7.48 7.53 -16.58
N ALA A 289 8.31 6.68 -15.95
CA ALA A 289 8.93 5.55 -16.63
C ALA A 289 7.85 4.59 -17.18
N GLY A 290 7.90 4.28 -18.47
CA GLY A 290 6.89 3.42 -19.13
C GLY A 290 5.47 3.98 -19.13
N TYR A 291 5.30 5.28 -18.85
CA TYR A 291 4.01 5.96 -18.93
C TYR A 291 3.46 5.89 -20.36
N SER A 292 2.16 5.69 -20.53
CA SER A 292 1.52 5.82 -21.86
C SER A 292 0.23 6.63 -21.82
N SER A 293 -0.02 7.36 -22.91
CA SER A 293 -1.29 8.05 -23.14
C SER A 293 -2.40 7.08 -23.61
N SER A 294 -2.01 5.95 -24.21
CA SER A 294 -2.85 4.83 -24.62
C SER A 294 -2.47 3.56 -23.84
N ASN A 295 -2.99 2.40 -24.23
CA ASN A 295 -2.59 1.13 -23.62
C ASN A 295 -1.20 0.74 -24.13
N ASN A 296 -0.25 0.55 -23.21
CA ASN A 296 1.07 0.01 -23.54
C ASN A 296 1.04 -1.52 -23.48
N THR A 297 1.12 -2.20 -24.63
CA THR A 297 1.09 -3.67 -24.73
C THR A 297 2.48 -4.32 -24.64
N GLY A 298 3.53 -3.51 -24.50
CA GLY A 298 4.93 -3.95 -24.44
C GLY A 298 5.22 -4.88 -23.25
N VAL A 299 6.06 -5.89 -23.49
CA VAL A 299 6.41 -6.93 -22.52
C VAL A 299 7.93 -7.06 -22.36
N ARG A 300 8.38 -7.52 -21.20
CA ARG A 300 9.81 -7.80 -20.91
C ARG A 300 10.72 -6.57 -21.11
N ASN A 301 10.24 -5.39 -20.72
CA ASN A 301 10.99 -4.14 -20.80
C ASN A 301 11.57 -3.74 -19.44
N THR A 302 12.78 -3.15 -19.45
CA THR A 302 13.44 -2.59 -18.26
C THR A 302 13.73 -1.11 -18.48
N TYR A 303 12.95 -0.23 -17.85
CA TYR A 303 13.10 1.22 -17.94
C TYR A 303 13.49 1.81 -16.59
N VAL A 304 14.62 2.51 -16.53
CA VAL A 304 15.13 3.13 -15.31
C VAL A 304 15.58 4.56 -15.60
N GLY A 305 14.87 5.53 -15.01
CA GLY A 305 15.09 6.96 -15.22
C GLY A 305 13.75 7.70 -15.34
N GLN A 306 13.78 9.01 -15.12
CA GLN A 306 12.60 9.84 -15.37
C GLN A 306 12.23 9.77 -16.86
N ASN A 307 10.96 9.51 -17.14
CA ASN A 307 10.36 9.25 -18.45
C ASN A 307 11.09 8.26 -19.38
N ALA A 308 11.96 7.39 -18.85
CA ALA A 308 12.56 6.32 -19.64
C ALA A 308 11.46 5.45 -20.27
N GLY A 309 11.48 5.29 -21.59
CA GLY A 309 10.45 4.58 -22.34
C GLY A 309 9.03 5.10 -22.14
N SER A 310 8.88 6.39 -21.83
CA SER A 310 7.57 7.05 -21.86
C SER A 310 6.99 6.97 -23.27
N PHE A 311 5.67 7.10 -23.38
CA PHE A 311 4.91 7.01 -24.62
C PHE A 311 5.05 5.72 -25.44
N THR A 312 5.82 4.73 -25.01
CA THR A 312 5.78 3.38 -25.61
C THR A 312 4.33 2.85 -25.59
N THR A 313 3.82 2.45 -26.76
CA THR A 313 2.47 1.89 -26.94
C THR A 313 2.51 0.38 -27.19
N SER A 314 3.59 -0.10 -27.81
CA SER A 314 3.87 -1.50 -28.06
C SER A 314 5.38 -1.72 -28.14
N GLY A 315 5.82 -2.96 -28.37
CA GLY A 315 7.24 -3.29 -28.43
C GLY A 315 7.80 -3.82 -27.11
N GLY A 316 8.63 -4.84 -27.22
CA GLY A 316 9.12 -5.60 -26.08
C GLY A 316 10.62 -5.85 -26.12
N HIS A 317 11.15 -6.38 -25.02
CA HIS A 317 12.56 -6.73 -24.86
C HIS A 317 13.49 -5.50 -24.98
N ASN A 318 13.04 -4.33 -24.53
CA ASN A 318 13.85 -3.12 -24.52
C ASN A 318 14.51 -2.88 -23.15
N VAL A 319 15.72 -2.32 -23.15
CA VAL A 319 16.43 -1.81 -21.97
C VAL A 319 16.65 -0.32 -22.17
N MET A 320 16.09 0.52 -21.30
CA MET A 320 16.24 1.99 -21.37
C MET A 320 16.68 2.52 -20.01
N LEU A 321 17.89 3.04 -19.92
CA LEU A 321 18.53 3.44 -18.67
C LEU A 321 19.05 4.87 -18.80
N GLY A 322 18.37 5.83 -18.16
CA GLY A 322 18.70 7.26 -18.22
C GLY A 322 17.46 8.15 -18.19
N PHE A 323 17.67 9.44 -17.90
CA PHE A 323 16.63 10.46 -18.06
C PHE A 323 16.24 10.53 -19.54
N ASP A 324 14.96 10.40 -19.84
CA ASP A 324 14.36 10.47 -21.18
C ASP A 324 14.94 9.48 -22.23
N ALA A 325 15.65 8.44 -21.77
CA ALA A 325 16.13 7.36 -22.64
C ALA A 325 14.94 6.65 -23.33
N GLY A 326 14.91 6.68 -24.66
CA GLY A 326 13.84 6.09 -25.47
C GLY A 326 12.45 6.73 -25.30
N TYR A 327 12.36 8.01 -24.91
CA TYR A 327 11.10 8.72 -24.60
C TYR A 327 10.01 8.71 -25.68
N LEU A 328 10.35 8.58 -26.97
CA LEU A 328 9.36 8.46 -28.07
C LEU A 328 9.36 7.09 -28.73
N ASN A 329 9.91 6.05 -28.10
CA ASN A 329 9.93 4.70 -28.67
C ASN A 329 8.57 4.00 -28.56
N TYR A 330 7.66 4.40 -29.46
CA TYR A 330 6.27 3.95 -29.51
C TYR A 330 6.16 2.44 -29.73
N GLU A 331 6.89 1.86 -30.68
CA GLU A 331 6.67 0.46 -31.13
C GLU A 331 7.96 -0.38 -31.23
N GLY A 332 9.13 0.23 -31.04
CA GLY A 332 10.41 -0.45 -31.22
C GLY A 332 10.63 -1.58 -30.23
N SER A 333 11.28 -2.65 -30.70
CA SER A 333 11.60 -3.83 -29.89
C SER A 333 13.10 -4.13 -29.93
N ASN A 334 13.58 -4.87 -28.92
CA ASN A 334 14.97 -5.33 -28.84
C ASN A 334 16.01 -4.19 -28.85
N ASN A 335 15.69 -3.04 -28.27
CA ASN A 335 16.61 -1.91 -28.17
C ASN A 335 17.33 -1.87 -26.82
N THR A 336 18.58 -1.40 -26.80
CA THR A 336 19.34 -1.07 -25.59
C THR A 336 19.77 0.39 -25.66
N PHE A 337 19.16 1.25 -24.85
CA PHE A 337 19.49 2.68 -24.73
C PHE A 337 20.02 2.97 -23.33
N LEU A 338 21.24 3.47 -23.23
CA LEU A 338 21.92 3.76 -21.97
C LEU A 338 22.52 5.16 -22.00
N GLY A 339 21.94 6.10 -21.26
CA GLY A 339 22.42 7.49 -21.19
C GLY A 339 21.26 8.49 -21.09
N TYR A 340 21.58 9.72 -20.67
CA TYR A 340 20.67 10.86 -20.77
C TYR A 340 20.27 11.04 -22.24
N ASP A 341 18.98 11.03 -22.55
CA ASP A 341 18.44 11.26 -23.91
C ASP A 341 18.88 10.27 -25.00
N ALA A 342 19.44 9.11 -24.61
CA ALA A 342 19.83 8.07 -25.56
C ALA A 342 18.59 7.52 -26.30
N GLY A 343 18.61 7.58 -27.64
CA GLY A 343 17.50 7.10 -28.48
C GLY A 343 16.17 7.85 -28.29
N HIS A 344 16.19 9.08 -27.79
CA HIS A 344 14.99 9.88 -27.46
C HIS A 344 13.93 9.90 -28.57
N ASN A 345 14.32 10.13 -29.83
CA ASN A 345 13.41 10.31 -30.97
C ASN A 345 13.23 9.07 -31.86
N ILE A 346 13.56 7.86 -31.38
CA ILE A 346 13.36 6.63 -32.16
C ILE A 346 11.89 6.21 -32.05
N HIS A 347 11.06 6.42 -33.08
CA HIS A 347 9.61 6.17 -32.97
C HIS A 347 9.24 4.67 -33.05
N ALA A 348 9.83 3.94 -34.01
CA ALA A 348 9.52 2.51 -34.26
C ALA A 348 10.76 1.64 -34.54
N GLY A 349 11.96 2.21 -34.36
CA GLY A 349 13.22 1.53 -34.63
C GLY A 349 13.46 0.33 -33.71
N SER A 350 13.93 -0.78 -34.26
CA SER A 350 14.17 -2.03 -33.52
C SER A 350 15.62 -2.51 -33.63
N GLY A 351 16.09 -3.26 -32.64
CA GLY A 351 17.42 -3.88 -32.67
C GLY A 351 18.58 -2.88 -32.56
N ASN A 352 18.36 -1.71 -31.95
CA ASN A 352 19.40 -0.69 -31.80
C ASN A 352 20.14 -0.81 -30.46
N VAL A 353 21.41 -0.42 -30.43
CA VAL A 353 22.24 -0.33 -29.22
C VAL A 353 22.85 1.07 -29.15
N PHE A 354 22.32 1.95 -28.31
CA PHE A 354 22.80 3.32 -28.14
C PHE A 354 23.33 3.54 -26.72
N ILE A 355 24.57 3.99 -26.60
CA ILE A 355 25.27 4.12 -25.31
C ILE A 355 25.98 5.48 -25.23
N GLY A 356 25.58 6.27 -24.23
CA GLY A 356 26.14 7.57 -23.82
C GLY A 356 25.14 8.73 -23.94
N ASN A 357 25.55 9.92 -23.49
CA ASN A 357 24.70 11.12 -23.51
C ASN A 357 24.26 11.46 -24.95
N GLU A 358 22.96 11.60 -25.17
CA GLU A 358 22.32 11.92 -26.45
C GLU A 358 22.66 10.95 -27.61
N ALA A 359 23.21 9.76 -27.32
CA ALA A 359 23.56 8.79 -28.33
C ALA A 359 22.34 8.39 -29.16
N GLY A 360 22.39 8.63 -30.48
CA GLY A 360 21.29 8.33 -31.39
C GLY A 360 20.06 9.24 -31.23
N LEU A 361 20.15 10.37 -30.52
CA LEU A 361 19.02 11.31 -30.34
C LEU A 361 18.46 11.81 -31.69
N ASN A 362 19.33 12.07 -32.66
CA ASN A 362 18.96 12.53 -34.01
C ASN A 362 18.83 11.39 -35.04
N ALA A 363 18.98 10.13 -34.62
CA ALA A 363 18.96 8.99 -35.53
C ALA A 363 17.51 8.63 -35.93
N ASN A 364 16.89 9.41 -36.82
CA ASN A 364 15.46 9.29 -37.14
C ASN A 364 15.04 7.88 -37.61
N ASN A 365 14.30 7.16 -36.75
CA ASN A 365 13.67 5.86 -37.02
C ASN A 365 14.60 4.77 -37.58
N VAL A 366 15.86 4.75 -37.16
CA VAL A 366 16.81 3.72 -37.56
C VAL A 366 16.53 2.38 -36.85
N SER A 367 16.90 1.28 -37.49
CA SER A 367 16.90 -0.07 -36.92
C SER A 367 18.25 -0.73 -37.14
N ALA A 368 18.59 -1.69 -36.28
CA ALA A 368 19.80 -2.50 -36.38
C ALA A 368 21.08 -1.64 -36.39
N LYS A 369 21.14 -0.57 -35.57
CA LYS A 369 22.32 0.29 -35.46
C LYS A 369 22.98 0.25 -34.08
N LEU A 370 24.30 0.43 -34.06
CA LEU A 370 25.12 0.65 -32.86
C LEU A 370 25.62 2.10 -32.86
N TYR A 371 25.35 2.84 -31.79
CA TYR A 371 25.91 4.18 -31.55
C TYR A 371 26.54 4.18 -30.16
N ILE A 372 27.83 4.49 -30.08
CA ILE A 372 28.51 4.77 -28.82
C ILE A 372 29.15 6.14 -28.94
N ASP A 373 28.55 7.13 -28.27
CA ASP A 373 28.99 8.52 -28.25
C ASP A 373 28.43 9.23 -27.01
N ASN A 374 28.96 10.39 -26.68
CA ASN A 374 28.44 11.25 -25.62
C ASN A 374 27.94 12.59 -26.20
N SER A 375 27.35 12.54 -27.40
CA SER A 375 26.73 13.65 -28.13
C SER A 375 25.70 13.14 -29.14
N SER A 376 24.85 14.05 -29.65
CA SER A 376 23.81 13.79 -30.66
C SER A 376 24.31 13.79 -32.12
N THR A 377 25.61 13.54 -32.34
CA THR A 377 26.24 13.52 -33.68
C THR A 377 25.73 12.38 -34.58
N GLU A 378 25.74 12.60 -35.90
CA GLU A 378 25.49 11.55 -36.89
C GLU A 378 26.71 10.62 -37.11
N THR A 379 27.89 11.03 -36.63
CA THR A 379 29.16 10.31 -36.75
C THR A 379 29.68 9.91 -35.37
N PRO A 380 29.05 8.92 -34.72
CA PRO A 380 29.39 8.58 -33.34
C PRO A 380 30.80 7.98 -33.26
N LEU A 381 31.50 8.14 -32.13
CA LEU A 381 32.85 7.58 -31.93
C LEU A 381 32.94 6.11 -32.39
N ILE A 382 31.93 5.30 -32.07
CA ILE A 382 31.74 3.97 -32.64
C ILE A 382 30.34 3.89 -33.27
N TYR A 383 30.31 3.53 -34.54
CA TYR A 383 29.10 3.27 -35.32
C TYR A 383 29.06 1.82 -35.78
N GLY A 384 27.90 1.20 -35.75
CA GLY A 384 27.68 -0.10 -36.39
C GLY A 384 26.36 -0.20 -37.12
N ASP A 385 26.36 -1.03 -38.15
CA ASP A 385 25.19 -1.45 -38.90
C ASP A 385 25.12 -2.98 -38.87
N PHE A 386 24.23 -3.51 -38.04
CA PHE A 386 24.12 -4.96 -37.82
C PHE A 386 23.59 -5.69 -39.06
N ASP A 387 22.74 -5.04 -39.87
CA ASP A 387 22.21 -5.65 -41.10
C ASP A 387 23.32 -5.88 -42.14
N LEU A 388 24.26 -4.93 -42.21
CA LEU A 388 25.39 -4.98 -43.14
C LEU A 388 26.64 -5.64 -42.55
N ASN A 389 26.59 -6.07 -41.28
CA ASN A 389 27.75 -6.51 -40.50
C ASN A 389 28.93 -5.51 -40.59
N ARG A 390 28.61 -4.20 -40.50
CA ARG A 390 29.58 -3.12 -40.66
C ARG A 390 29.86 -2.45 -39.31
N LEU A 391 31.15 -2.24 -39.01
CA LEU A 391 31.62 -1.45 -37.87
C LEU A 391 32.50 -0.31 -38.41
N ALA A 392 32.28 0.90 -37.90
CA ALA A 392 33.09 2.08 -38.20
C ALA A 392 33.48 2.79 -36.90
N PHE A 393 34.68 3.38 -36.91
CA PHE A 393 35.17 4.23 -35.84
C PHE A 393 35.34 5.64 -36.40
N TYR A 394 34.63 6.63 -35.85
CA TYR A 394 34.76 8.04 -36.26
C TYR A 394 35.77 8.79 -35.38
N GLY A 395 36.82 8.09 -34.95
CA GLY A 395 37.92 8.62 -34.17
C GLY A 395 39.24 7.94 -34.53
N ASN A 396 40.33 8.42 -33.94
CA ASN A 396 41.64 7.83 -34.14
C ASN A 396 41.72 6.46 -33.44
N ILE A 397 42.26 5.44 -34.12
CA ILE A 397 42.36 4.08 -33.59
C ILE A 397 43.81 3.77 -33.21
N GLY A 398 44.03 3.41 -31.94
CA GLY A 398 45.31 2.91 -31.44
C GLY A 398 45.23 1.43 -31.12
N VAL A 399 46.13 0.62 -31.68
CA VAL A 399 46.24 -0.82 -31.37
C VAL A 399 47.48 -1.04 -30.49
N ASN A 400 47.28 -1.53 -29.26
CA ASN A 400 48.31 -1.69 -28.22
C ASN A 400 49.07 -0.39 -27.83
N ARG A 401 48.55 0.78 -28.21
CA ARG A 401 49.04 2.12 -27.85
C ARG A 401 47.91 3.14 -27.97
N ALA A 402 48.05 4.32 -27.36
CA ALA A 402 47.12 5.42 -27.57
C ALA A 402 47.07 5.84 -29.04
N ALA A 403 45.89 6.21 -29.52
CA ALA A 403 45.73 6.72 -30.88
C ALA A 403 46.38 8.11 -30.98
N TYR A 404 47.22 8.32 -31.99
CA TYR A 404 47.71 9.66 -32.32
C TYR A 404 46.65 10.37 -33.16
N SER A 405 46.54 11.70 -33.01
CA SER A 405 45.51 12.51 -33.67
C SER A 405 45.54 12.51 -35.20
N THR A 406 46.57 11.90 -35.81
CA THR A 406 46.87 11.93 -37.24
C THR A 406 46.85 10.56 -37.92
N VAL A 407 46.49 9.48 -37.22
CA VAL A 407 46.48 8.12 -37.80
C VAL A 407 45.05 7.59 -37.85
N SER A 408 44.43 7.70 -39.01
CA SER A 408 43.14 7.08 -39.32
C SER A 408 43.36 5.77 -40.08
N PHE A 409 42.74 4.68 -39.63
CA PHE A 409 42.62 3.44 -40.39
C PHE A 409 41.27 3.47 -41.12
N ALA A 410 41.27 3.77 -42.42
CA ALA A 410 40.06 3.71 -43.24
C ALA A 410 40.14 2.56 -44.26
N VAL A 411 39.12 1.72 -44.31
CA VAL A 411 38.91 0.76 -45.42
C VAL A 411 37.69 1.29 -46.17
N SER A 412 37.91 1.98 -47.30
CA SER A 412 36.81 2.56 -48.10
C SER A 412 36.72 1.88 -49.47
N PRO A 413 35.51 1.44 -49.90
CA PRO A 413 35.30 0.99 -51.26
C PRO A 413 35.13 2.21 -52.18
N ASN A 414 36.21 2.91 -52.49
CA ASN A 414 36.20 3.80 -53.66
C ASN A 414 36.41 2.96 -54.92
N GLY A 415 35.33 2.27 -55.30
CA GLY A 415 35.08 1.82 -56.67
C GLY A 415 36.15 0.96 -57.34
N LEU A 416 36.87 0.08 -56.61
CA LEU A 416 37.46 -1.21 -57.07
C LEU A 416 38.58 -1.78 -56.16
N ASN A 417 38.99 -1.13 -55.06
CA ASN A 417 40.10 -1.61 -54.22
C ASN A 417 39.70 -1.77 -52.73
N TYR A 418 40.05 -2.92 -52.15
CA TYR A 418 40.01 -3.17 -50.70
C TYR A 418 41.43 -2.99 -50.13
N GLY A 419 41.66 -1.99 -49.27
CA GLY A 419 42.98 -1.73 -48.69
C GLY A 419 42.93 -0.84 -47.44
N ILE A 420 44.05 -0.76 -46.71
CA ILE A 420 44.21 0.14 -45.57
C ILE A 420 44.63 1.52 -46.11
N TRP A 421 43.74 2.50 -46.03
CA TRP A 421 44.04 3.91 -46.30
C TRP A 421 44.53 4.57 -45.01
N VAL A 422 45.75 5.09 -45.04
CA VAL A 422 46.35 5.92 -43.97
C VAL A 422 46.49 7.32 -44.54
N ASP A 423 45.64 8.26 -44.11
CA ASP A 423 45.81 9.69 -44.41
C ASP A 423 46.68 10.32 -43.32
N ALA A 424 47.84 10.86 -43.70
CA ALA A 424 48.85 11.36 -42.77
C ALA A 424 49.18 12.85 -42.98
N GLY A 425 48.36 13.59 -43.74
CA GLY A 425 48.66 14.99 -44.05
C GLY A 425 50.01 15.18 -44.77
N SER A 426 50.69 16.30 -44.53
CA SER A 426 51.88 16.76 -45.28
C SER A 426 53.22 16.11 -44.90
N THR A 427 53.23 15.02 -44.12
CA THR A 427 54.45 14.28 -43.78
C THR A 427 54.37 12.82 -44.25
N SER A 428 55.26 12.45 -45.17
CA SER A 428 55.40 11.11 -45.75
C SER A 428 55.74 10.06 -44.70
N TYR A 429 54.91 9.03 -44.48
CA TYR A 429 55.39 7.74 -43.93
C TYR A 429 54.65 6.51 -44.43
N ALA A 430 55.42 5.41 -44.45
CA ALA A 430 55.14 4.12 -45.03
C ALA A 430 54.26 3.22 -44.13
N ALA A 431 53.47 2.35 -44.77
CA ALA A 431 52.91 1.18 -44.11
C ALA A 431 54.04 0.19 -43.79
N TYR A 432 54.32 -0.01 -42.50
CA TYR A 432 55.30 -1.00 -42.04
C TYR A 432 54.62 -2.38 -41.95
N PHE A 433 54.88 -3.23 -42.94
CA PHE A 433 54.49 -4.64 -42.92
C PHE A 433 55.67 -5.45 -42.38
N ASN A 434 55.47 -6.20 -41.29
CA ASN A 434 56.44 -7.18 -40.83
C ASN A 434 56.22 -8.48 -41.63
N GLY A 435 56.98 -8.67 -42.71
CA GLY A 435 56.85 -9.80 -43.64
C GLY A 435 56.52 -9.37 -45.08
N ASN A 436 56.26 -10.34 -45.95
CA ASN A 436 55.92 -10.08 -47.35
C ASN A 436 54.54 -9.43 -47.46
N ALA A 437 54.47 -8.28 -48.13
CA ALA A 437 53.19 -7.71 -48.58
C ALA A 437 52.81 -8.35 -49.92
N TYR A 438 51.76 -9.18 -49.93
CA TYR A 438 51.21 -9.75 -51.16
C TYR A 438 50.09 -8.86 -51.67
N THR A 439 50.24 -8.31 -52.88
CA THR A 439 49.17 -7.59 -53.58
C THR A 439 48.56 -8.54 -54.62
N THR A 440 47.23 -8.59 -54.69
CA THR A 440 46.51 -9.37 -55.71
C THR A 440 45.66 -8.42 -56.54
N GLY A 441 45.88 -8.34 -57.85
CA GLY A 441 45.12 -7.47 -58.76
C GLY A 441 45.69 -7.41 -60.17
N THR A 442 44.85 -7.09 -61.16
CA THR A 442 45.26 -6.84 -62.54
C THR A 442 45.71 -5.39 -62.68
N TRP A 443 47.02 -5.19 -62.83
CA TRP A 443 47.60 -3.85 -62.97
C TRP A 443 47.49 -3.40 -64.44
N ASN A 444 46.50 -2.57 -64.76
CA ASN A 444 46.31 -2.02 -66.11
C ASN A 444 47.38 -0.98 -66.51
N SER A 445 48.25 -0.62 -65.58
CA SER A 445 49.48 0.10 -65.83
C SER A 445 50.55 -0.53 -64.94
N SER A 446 51.54 -1.16 -65.57
CA SER A 446 52.77 -1.58 -64.87
C SER A 446 53.32 -0.36 -64.14
N ASP A 447 53.53 -0.45 -62.82
CA ASP A 447 54.17 0.59 -62.03
C ASP A 447 55.48 1.01 -62.72
N GLN A 448 55.50 2.23 -63.29
CA GLN A 448 56.65 2.73 -64.04
C GLN A 448 57.92 2.80 -63.17
N ARG A 449 57.80 2.71 -61.85
CA ARG A 449 58.94 2.66 -60.93
C ARG A 449 59.76 1.36 -61.03
N TRP A 450 59.20 0.29 -61.61
CA TRP A 450 59.94 -0.96 -61.87
C TRP A 450 60.49 -1.03 -63.30
N LYS A 451 60.31 0.02 -64.11
CA LYS A 451 60.82 0.13 -65.49
C LYS A 451 61.90 1.20 -65.67
N GLN A 452 62.41 1.79 -64.59
CA GLN A 452 63.57 2.68 -64.70
C GLN A 452 64.81 1.84 -65.03
N ASN A 453 65.45 2.14 -66.16
CA ASN A 453 66.64 1.49 -66.73
C ASN A 453 66.43 0.22 -67.58
N ILE A 454 65.24 -0.02 -68.15
CA ILE A 454 65.12 -0.99 -69.25
C ILE A 454 65.35 -0.23 -70.57
N ASN A 455 66.57 -0.35 -71.12
CA ASN A 455 66.85 0.04 -72.50
C ASN A 455 66.58 -1.15 -73.41
N ASP A 456 65.86 -0.93 -74.51
CA ASP A 456 65.71 -1.96 -75.55
C ASP A 456 67.09 -2.34 -76.10
N ILE A 457 67.36 -3.65 -76.16
CA ILE A 457 68.55 -4.17 -76.84
C ILE A 457 68.23 -4.17 -78.34
N ILE A 458 68.58 -3.07 -79.01
CA ILE A 458 68.31 -2.90 -80.45
C ILE A 458 69.20 -3.83 -81.31
N ASN A 459 70.24 -4.45 -80.74
CA ASN A 459 71.06 -5.45 -81.44
C ASN A 459 71.72 -6.46 -80.47
N PRO A 460 71.14 -7.65 -80.23
CA PRO A 460 71.65 -8.59 -79.22
C PRO A 460 73.04 -9.15 -79.54
N LEU A 461 73.47 -9.11 -80.80
CA LEU A 461 74.76 -9.64 -81.24
C LEU A 461 75.96 -8.72 -80.95
N GLU A 462 75.77 -7.45 -80.57
CA GLU A 462 76.89 -6.53 -80.27
C GLU A 462 77.43 -6.68 -78.83
N LYS A 463 76.88 -7.61 -78.04
CA LYS A 463 77.32 -7.90 -76.66
C LYS A 463 77.88 -9.32 -76.47
N LEU A 464 78.18 -10.04 -77.55
CA LEU A 464 78.89 -11.33 -77.52
C LEU A 464 80.34 -11.18 -77.96
#